data_AF-A0A147K3U4-F1
#
_entry.id   AF-A0A147K3U4-F1
#
_cell.length_a   1.000
_cell.length_b   1.000
_cell.length_c   1.000
_cell.angle_alpha   90.00
_cell.angle_beta   90.00
_cell.angle_gamma   90.00
#
_symmetry.space_group_name_H-M   'P 1'
#
loop_
_entity.id
_entity.type
_entity.pdbx_description
1 polymer ?
#
loop_
_entity_poly.entity_id
_entity_poly.type
_entity_poly.pdbx_seq_one_letter_code
_entity_poly.pdbx_strand_id
1 'polypeptide(L)'
;MYNTAGNGSYPYHSVGYQVNEAYSREQVEQPLEALQHAIHHEMTCVDRYYRLSTVAPNTQHQQQLVYLVETKKAQLKQFTDLYIALTGTEPQYYRYQTPFTSYGEGLEQAYQSEVYGYHYYNRSSTTSTHPTVQYIFQAAASGEMEHIARVDWLRAEVSNGSSDFGGKPFVFNIDEATTSNDTYRTAVWTGEHLQVTLMSIDVGDDIGLEVHPTTDQFLRIEEGQGLVQMGPTQDNLNFEEMAFDDYAILIPVGTWHNVTNTGDIPMKLYAIYAPPEHPFGTVHKTKAEAMEAERNPYYG
;
A
#
# COMPACT_ATOMS: atom_id res chain seq x y z
N MET A 1 38.21 -36.14 8.59
CA MET A 1 38.19 -34.92 9.42
C MET A 1 36.84 -34.25 9.13
N TYR A 2 35.77 -34.50 9.90
CA TYR A 2 35.35 -33.76 11.12
C TYR A 2 35.43 -32.22 10.91
N ASN A 3 34.43 -31.36 11.17
CA ASN A 3 33.04 -31.43 11.66
C ASN A 3 32.43 -29.99 11.58
N THR A 4 31.10 -29.86 11.34
CA THR A 4 30.10 -28.86 11.88
C THR A 4 30.35 -27.34 11.91
N ALA A 5 29.37 -26.41 11.90
CA ALA A 5 27.90 -26.35 11.80
C ALA A 5 27.43 -24.87 11.84
N GLY A 6 26.13 -24.64 11.57
CA GLY A 6 25.35 -23.44 11.96
C GLY A 6 24.39 -23.02 10.83
N ASN A 7 23.20 -23.59 10.65
CA ASN A 7 21.95 -23.44 11.42
C ASN A 7 21.59 -21.99 11.79
N GLY A 8 20.71 -21.38 10.99
CA GLY A 8 20.04 -20.11 11.27
C GLY A 8 18.56 -20.23 10.94
N SER A 9 17.77 -20.78 11.87
CA SER A 9 16.32 -20.71 11.84
C SER A 9 15.87 -19.29 12.21
N TYR A 10 15.05 -18.66 11.39
CA TYR A 10 14.37 -17.42 11.77
C TYR A 10 13.17 -17.74 12.66
N PRO A 11 13.11 -17.23 13.90
CA PRO A 11 12.06 -17.56 14.84
C PRO A 11 10.81 -16.72 14.55
N TYR A 12 9.72 -17.37 14.16
CA TYR A 12 8.38 -16.80 14.26
C TYR A 12 8.10 -16.47 15.73
N HIS A 13 8.08 -15.18 16.07
CA HIS A 13 7.54 -14.72 17.33
C HIS A 13 6.02 -14.65 17.19
N SER A 14 5.33 -15.65 17.73
CA SER A 14 3.89 -15.62 17.92
C SER A 14 3.56 -14.64 19.03
N VAL A 15 3.19 -13.41 18.66
CA VAL A 15 2.45 -12.54 19.56
C VAL A 15 1.00 -12.98 19.47
N GLY A 16 0.61 -13.81 20.45
CA GLY A 16 -0.67 -14.48 20.51
C GLY A 16 -1.84 -13.51 20.55
N TYR A 17 -2.64 -13.52 19.49
CA TYR A 17 -4.07 -13.48 19.65
C TYR A 17 -4.54 -14.91 19.83
N GLN A 18 -5.34 -15.16 20.87
CA GLN A 18 -5.97 -16.44 21.14
C GLN A 18 -6.88 -16.80 19.96
N VAL A 19 -6.30 -17.42 18.94
CA VAL A 19 -7.04 -18.34 18.08
C VAL A 19 -7.48 -19.43 19.02
N ASN A 20 -8.78 -19.53 19.29
CA ASN A 20 -9.32 -20.68 20.00
C ASN A 20 -8.88 -21.93 19.21
N GLU A 21 -7.83 -22.62 19.69
CA GLU A 21 -7.33 -23.90 19.21
C GLU A 21 -8.34 -25.05 19.49
N ALA A 22 -9.63 -24.75 19.44
CA ALA A 22 -10.72 -25.66 19.74
C ALA A 22 -11.32 -26.34 18.50
N TYR A 23 -10.88 -26.02 17.27
CA TYR A 23 -11.39 -26.65 16.04
C TYR A 23 -10.63 -27.92 15.61
N SER A 24 -9.92 -28.57 16.54
CA SER A 24 -9.12 -29.77 16.27
C SER A 24 -9.90 -31.09 16.39
N ARG A 25 -11.24 -31.06 16.36
CA ARG A 25 -12.11 -32.24 16.21
C ARG A 25 -13.49 -31.81 15.69
N GLU A 26 -13.79 -31.88 14.39
CA GLU A 26 -15.18 -31.54 13.99
C GLU A 26 -15.63 -32.08 12.63
N GLN A 27 -16.94 -32.32 12.60
CA GLN A 27 -17.74 -33.20 11.74
C GLN A 27 -17.69 -32.87 10.24
N VAL A 28 -18.10 -33.82 9.40
CA VAL A 28 -18.40 -33.56 7.98
C VAL A 28 -19.60 -32.62 7.95
N GLU A 29 -19.37 -31.35 7.59
CA GLU A 29 -20.41 -30.34 7.45
C GLU A 29 -21.36 -30.74 6.32
N GLN A 30 -22.67 -30.61 6.54
CA GLN A 30 -23.66 -30.99 5.53
C GLN A 30 -23.56 -30.04 4.33
N PRO A 31 -23.84 -30.50 3.08
CA PRO A 31 -23.69 -29.67 1.89
C PRO A 31 -24.42 -28.31 1.94
N LEU A 32 -25.57 -28.26 2.62
CA LEU A 32 -26.34 -27.03 2.80
C LEU A 32 -25.69 -26.05 3.79
N GLU A 33 -25.13 -26.55 4.89
CA GLU A 33 -24.41 -25.75 5.87
C GLU A 33 -23.16 -25.14 5.22
N ALA A 34 -22.44 -25.93 4.42
CA ALA A 34 -21.28 -25.46 3.69
C ALA A 34 -21.62 -24.33 2.69
N LEU A 35 -22.72 -24.47 1.95
CA LEU A 35 -23.21 -23.41 1.05
C LEU A 35 -23.58 -22.14 1.81
N GLN A 36 -24.26 -22.27 2.96
CA GLN A 36 -24.65 -21.11 3.75
C GLN A 36 -23.43 -20.38 4.34
N HIS A 37 -22.41 -21.13 4.77
CA HIS A 37 -21.13 -20.57 5.17
C HIS A 37 -20.48 -19.79 4.01
N ALA A 38 -20.36 -20.41 2.85
CA ALA A 38 -19.75 -19.79 1.67
C ALA A 38 -20.46 -18.48 1.28
N ILE A 39 -21.80 -18.48 1.26
CA ILE A 39 -22.59 -17.27 0.99
C ILE A 39 -22.26 -16.16 1.99
N HIS A 40 -22.19 -16.48 3.27
CA HIS A 40 -21.83 -15.49 4.29
C HIS A 40 -20.41 -14.95 4.07
N HIS A 41 -19.45 -15.83 3.82
CA HIS A 41 -18.06 -15.46 3.60
C HIS A 41 -17.92 -14.53 2.38
N GLU A 42 -18.48 -14.91 1.23
CA GLU A 42 -18.45 -14.11 0.00
C GLU A 42 -19.07 -12.72 0.19
N MET A 43 -20.19 -12.63 0.91
CA MET A 43 -20.81 -11.34 1.24
C MET A 43 -19.88 -10.42 2.03
N THR A 44 -19.15 -10.98 3.00
CA THR A 44 -18.19 -10.18 3.79
C THR A 44 -17.00 -9.71 2.94
N CYS A 45 -16.52 -10.55 2.01
CA CYS A 45 -15.47 -10.16 1.06
C CYS A 45 -15.96 -9.05 0.11
N VAL A 46 -17.16 -9.17 -0.46
CA VAL A 46 -17.76 -8.12 -1.33
C VAL A 46 -17.85 -6.78 -0.60
N ASP A 47 -18.38 -6.76 0.63
CA ASP A 47 -18.49 -5.53 1.44
C ASP A 47 -17.11 -4.91 1.70
N ARG A 48 -16.14 -5.73 2.10
CA ARG A 48 -14.78 -5.30 2.39
C ARG A 48 -14.10 -4.69 1.16
N TYR A 49 -14.13 -5.37 0.02
CA TYR A 49 -13.51 -4.87 -1.20
C TYR A 49 -14.18 -3.60 -1.71
N TYR A 50 -15.51 -3.49 -1.59
CA TYR A 50 -16.20 -2.25 -1.91
C TYR A 50 -15.75 -1.09 -1.02
N ARG A 51 -15.65 -1.31 0.30
CA ARG A 51 -15.15 -0.27 1.23
C ARG A 51 -13.71 0.10 0.92
N LEU A 52 -12.84 -0.88 0.69
CA LEU A 52 -11.45 -0.65 0.30
C LEU A 52 -11.34 0.13 -1.02
N SER A 53 -12.18 -0.14 -2.02
CA SER A 53 -12.12 0.55 -3.31
C SER A 53 -12.51 2.03 -3.19
N THR A 54 -13.37 2.38 -2.23
CA THR A 54 -13.73 3.78 -1.96
C THR A 54 -12.61 4.57 -1.30
N VAL A 55 -11.69 3.89 -0.61
CA VAL A 55 -10.57 4.53 0.10
C VAL A 55 -9.22 4.18 -0.50
N ALA A 56 -9.19 3.55 -1.68
CA ALA A 56 -7.97 3.18 -2.38
C ALA A 56 -7.03 4.40 -2.57
N PRO A 57 -5.70 4.20 -2.49
CA PRO A 57 -4.74 5.30 -2.60
C PRO A 57 -4.62 5.82 -4.04
N ASN A 58 -4.82 4.96 -5.04
CA ASN A 58 -4.72 5.33 -6.45
C ASN A 58 -5.71 4.55 -7.32
N THR A 59 -5.84 4.99 -8.58
CA THR A 59 -6.75 4.39 -9.58
C THR A 59 -6.43 2.93 -9.87
N GLN A 60 -5.15 2.52 -9.85
CA GLN A 60 -4.77 1.14 -10.11
C GLN A 60 -5.27 0.21 -9.00
N HIS A 61 -5.05 0.57 -7.74
CA HIS A 61 -5.58 -0.14 -6.57
C HIS A 61 -7.10 -0.19 -6.61
N GLN A 62 -7.76 0.93 -6.92
CA GLN A 62 -9.21 0.99 -7.05
C GLN A 62 -9.72 0.02 -8.12
N GLN A 63 -9.09 -0.01 -9.30
CA GLN A 63 -9.47 -0.92 -10.39
C GLN A 63 -9.32 -2.39 -10.00
N GLN A 64 -8.23 -2.76 -9.31
CA GLN A 64 -8.05 -4.13 -8.82
C GLN A 64 -9.12 -4.51 -7.79
N LEU A 65 -9.45 -3.61 -6.87
CA LEU A 65 -10.49 -3.85 -5.86
C LEU A 65 -11.90 -3.92 -6.48
N VAL A 66 -12.20 -3.08 -7.48
CA VAL A 66 -13.47 -3.17 -8.23
C VAL A 66 -13.56 -4.48 -8.99
N TYR A 67 -12.47 -4.95 -9.61
CA TYR A 67 -12.43 -6.28 -10.21
C TYR A 67 -12.77 -7.37 -9.19
N LEU A 68 -12.14 -7.35 -8.01
CA LEU A 68 -12.41 -8.30 -6.93
C LEU A 68 -13.88 -8.24 -6.44
N VAL A 69 -14.47 -7.05 -6.37
CA VAL A 69 -15.90 -6.91 -6.04
C VAL A 69 -16.77 -7.64 -7.06
N GLU A 70 -16.52 -7.45 -8.35
CA GLU A 70 -17.35 -8.04 -9.41
C GLU A 70 -17.18 -9.56 -9.51
N THR A 71 -15.95 -10.08 -9.34
CA THR A 71 -15.72 -11.54 -9.33
C THR A 71 -16.38 -12.21 -8.11
N LYS A 72 -16.23 -11.61 -6.92
CA LYS A 72 -16.86 -12.11 -5.70
C LYS A 72 -18.39 -12.06 -5.74
N LYS A 73 -18.99 -11.02 -6.34
CA LYS A 73 -20.45 -10.97 -6.60
C LYS A 73 -20.91 -12.12 -7.50
N ALA A 74 -20.13 -12.45 -8.54
CA ALA A 74 -20.46 -13.56 -9.42
C ALA A 74 -20.40 -14.91 -8.68
N GLN A 75 -19.38 -15.11 -7.85
CA GLN A 75 -19.21 -16.31 -7.02
C GLN A 75 -20.32 -16.44 -5.95
N LEU A 76 -20.62 -15.36 -5.25
CA LEU A 76 -21.76 -15.26 -4.33
C LEU A 76 -23.07 -15.67 -5.01
N LYS A 77 -23.31 -15.18 -6.24
CA LYS A 77 -24.50 -15.53 -7.00
C LYS A 77 -24.56 -17.02 -7.27
N GLN A 78 -23.45 -17.66 -7.66
CA GLN A 78 -23.41 -19.10 -7.91
C GLN A 78 -23.77 -19.92 -6.67
N PHE A 79 -23.21 -19.57 -5.50
CA PHE A 79 -23.56 -20.25 -4.25
C PHE A 79 -25.02 -20.03 -3.86
N THR A 80 -25.52 -18.81 -4.02
CA THR A 80 -26.92 -18.44 -3.70
C THR A 80 -27.91 -19.18 -4.60
N ASP A 81 -27.67 -19.19 -5.92
CA ASP A 81 -28.52 -19.90 -6.89
C ASP A 81 -28.58 -21.40 -6.56
N LEU A 82 -27.46 -22.02 -6.20
CA LEU A 82 -27.43 -23.44 -5.83
C LEU A 82 -28.15 -23.69 -4.49
N TYR A 83 -27.98 -22.82 -3.50
CA TYR A 83 -28.70 -22.93 -2.23
C TYR A 83 -30.22 -22.88 -2.43
N ILE A 84 -30.70 -21.93 -3.24
CA ILE A 84 -32.13 -21.81 -3.58
C ILE A 84 -32.60 -23.04 -4.35
N ALA A 85 -31.80 -23.55 -5.30
CA ALA A 85 -32.16 -24.75 -6.06
C ALA A 85 -32.32 -25.99 -5.19
N LEU A 86 -31.53 -26.12 -4.11
CA LEU A 86 -31.58 -27.27 -3.21
C LEU A 86 -32.64 -27.13 -2.11
N THR A 87 -32.96 -25.92 -1.67
CA THR A 87 -33.83 -25.67 -0.50
C THR A 87 -35.21 -25.14 -0.87
N GLY A 88 -35.34 -24.51 -2.04
CA GLY A 88 -36.52 -23.72 -2.44
C GLY A 88 -36.67 -22.41 -1.68
N THR A 89 -35.67 -21.98 -0.90
CA THR A 89 -35.73 -20.79 -0.05
C THR A 89 -34.51 -19.89 -0.21
N GLU A 90 -34.69 -18.59 0.01
CA GLU A 90 -33.60 -17.62 0.07
C GLU A 90 -32.71 -17.87 1.30
N PRO A 91 -31.36 -17.79 1.16
CA PRO A 91 -30.45 -17.94 2.29
C PRO A 91 -30.65 -16.81 3.29
N GLN A 92 -30.78 -17.17 4.57
CA GLN A 92 -30.81 -16.20 5.67
C GLN A 92 -29.38 -15.84 6.06
N TYR A 93 -29.09 -14.54 6.18
CA TYR A 93 -27.80 -14.07 6.66
C TYR A 93 -27.89 -12.77 7.45
N TYR A 94 -26.90 -12.57 8.32
CA TYR A 94 -26.70 -11.34 9.07
C TYR A 94 -25.45 -10.65 8.54
N ARG A 95 -25.56 -9.35 8.26
CA ARG A 95 -24.42 -8.56 7.77
C ARG A 95 -23.49 -8.27 8.95
N TYR A 96 -22.43 -9.05 9.08
CA TYR A 96 -21.35 -8.75 10.00
C TYR A 96 -20.29 -7.93 9.26
N GLN A 97 -20.09 -6.69 9.71
CA GLN A 97 -19.02 -5.85 9.17
C GLN A 97 -17.84 -5.92 10.13
N THR A 98 -16.71 -6.41 9.64
CA THR A 98 -15.44 -6.21 10.34
C THR A 98 -14.92 -4.83 9.97
N PRO A 99 -14.86 -3.86 10.91
CA PRO A 99 -14.25 -2.58 10.64
C PRO A 99 -12.73 -2.75 10.43
N PHE A 100 -12.15 -1.83 9.70
CA PHE A 100 -10.69 -1.65 9.60
C PHE A 100 -10.41 -0.15 9.73
N THR A 101 -9.28 0.19 10.35
CA THR A 101 -8.88 1.55 10.69
C THR A 101 -7.94 2.17 9.66
N SER A 102 -7.29 1.34 8.83
CA SER A 102 -6.42 1.79 7.73
C SER A 102 -6.62 0.95 6.47
N TYR A 103 -6.20 1.49 5.32
CA TYR A 103 -6.24 0.76 4.04
C TYR A 103 -5.38 -0.51 4.09
N GLY A 104 -4.17 -0.43 4.66
CA GLY A 104 -3.29 -1.58 4.85
C GLY A 104 -3.88 -2.66 5.77
N GLU A 105 -4.48 -2.27 6.90
CA GLU A 105 -5.18 -3.21 7.79
C GLU A 105 -6.33 -3.91 7.05
N GLY A 106 -7.12 -3.14 6.28
CA GLY A 106 -8.21 -3.71 5.51
C GLY A 106 -7.75 -4.71 4.45
N LEU A 107 -6.61 -4.46 3.78
CA LEU A 107 -5.99 -5.39 2.84
C LEU A 107 -5.43 -6.64 3.54
N GLU A 108 -4.83 -6.50 4.72
CA GLU A 108 -4.39 -7.64 5.53
C GLU A 108 -5.56 -8.56 5.88
N GLN A 109 -6.64 -7.98 6.41
CA GLN A 109 -7.85 -8.73 6.72
C GLN A 109 -8.48 -9.35 5.45
N ALA A 110 -8.38 -8.68 4.29
CA ALA A 110 -8.82 -9.25 3.01
C ALA A 110 -7.99 -10.49 2.65
N TYR A 111 -6.66 -10.40 2.71
CA TYR A 111 -5.77 -11.51 2.40
C TYR A 111 -6.05 -12.74 3.28
N GLN A 112 -6.20 -12.53 4.58
CA GLN A 112 -6.56 -13.59 5.52
C GLN A 112 -7.92 -14.22 5.17
N SER A 113 -8.89 -13.42 4.72
CA SER A 113 -10.20 -13.90 4.28
C SER A 113 -10.09 -14.77 3.03
N GLU A 114 -9.32 -14.34 2.01
CA GLU A 114 -9.14 -15.12 0.78
C GLU A 114 -8.39 -16.44 1.01
N VAL A 115 -7.34 -16.42 1.85
CA VAL A 115 -6.63 -17.65 2.25
C VAL A 115 -7.56 -18.60 2.99
N TYR A 116 -8.38 -18.07 3.90
CA TYR A 116 -9.43 -18.86 4.57
C TYR A 116 -10.41 -19.46 3.57
N GLY A 117 -10.96 -18.66 2.66
CA GLY A 117 -11.89 -19.07 1.62
C GLY A 117 -11.32 -20.20 0.76
N TYR A 118 -10.08 -20.07 0.29
CA TYR A 118 -9.38 -21.11 -0.46
C TYR A 118 -9.35 -22.45 0.29
N HIS A 119 -8.89 -22.45 1.54
CA HIS A 119 -8.81 -23.67 2.34
C HIS A 119 -10.18 -24.28 2.62
N TYR A 120 -11.16 -23.44 2.94
CA TYR A 120 -12.52 -23.86 3.19
C TYR A 120 -13.15 -24.49 1.94
N TYR A 121 -13.06 -23.84 0.79
CA TYR A 121 -13.62 -24.32 -0.48
C TYR A 121 -12.94 -25.59 -0.98
N ASN A 122 -11.61 -25.66 -0.88
CA ASN A 122 -10.89 -26.87 -1.25
C ASN A 122 -11.33 -28.06 -0.38
N ARG A 123 -11.47 -27.86 0.93
CA ARG A 123 -12.01 -28.90 1.83
C ARG A 123 -13.44 -29.28 1.45
N SER A 124 -14.35 -28.31 1.33
CA SER A 124 -15.76 -28.56 1.00
C SER A 124 -15.94 -29.29 -0.34
N SER A 125 -15.08 -29.02 -1.33
CA SER A 125 -15.10 -29.73 -2.61
C SER A 125 -14.74 -31.21 -2.50
N THR A 126 -13.87 -31.58 -1.55
CA THR A 126 -13.40 -32.96 -1.36
C THR A 126 -14.26 -33.75 -0.37
N THR A 127 -14.91 -33.08 0.58
CA THR A 127 -15.73 -33.75 1.61
C THR A 127 -17.21 -33.85 1.29
N SER A 128 -17.74 -32.97 0.42
CA SER A 128 -19.15 -33.02 0.02
C SER A 128 -19.46 -34.31 -0.75
N THR A 129 -20.64 -34.89 -0.54
CA THR A 129 -21.14 -36.05 -1.29
C THR A 129 -22.02 -35.66 -2.47
N HIS A 130 -22.32 -34.37 -2.64
CA HIS A 130 -23.23 -33.87 -3.68
C HIS A 130 -22.44 -33.35 -4.90
N PRO A 131 -22.53 -33.96 -6.10
CA PRO A 131 -21.66 -33.65 -7.24
C PRO A 131 -21.66 -32.16 -7.65
N THR A 132 -22.83 -31.52 -7.69
CA THR A 132 -22.93 -30.09 -8.04
C THR A 132 -22.26 -29.19 -6.99
N VAL A 133 -22.34 -29.58 -5.71
CA VAL A 133 -21.71 -28.83 -4.61
C VAL A 133 -20.19 -28.97 -4.71
N GLN A 134 -19.70 -30.20 -4.95
CA GLN A 134 -18.27 -30.44 -5.19
C GLN A 134 -17.74 -29.56 -6.33
N TYR A 135 -18.45 -29.52 -7.46
CA TYR A 135 -18.05 -28.74 -8.62
C TYR A 135 -17.96 -27.23 -8.35
N ILE A 136 -18.99 -26.64 -7.71
CA ILE A 136 -18.97 -25.19 -7.42
C ILE A 136 -17.85 -24.85 -6.44
N PHE A 137 -17.64 -25.65 -5.39
CA PHE A 137 -16.55 -25.41 -4.44
C PHE A 137 -15.16 -25.59 -5.07
N GLN A 138 -15.00 -26.52 -6.01
CA GLN A 138 -13.74 -26.69 -6.75
C GLN A 138 -13.46 -25.48 -7.66
N ALA A 139 -14.49 -24.97 -8.35
CA ALA A 139 -14.37 -23.77 -9.17
C ALA A 139 -14.05 -22.53 -8.31
N ALA A 140 -14.74 -22.38 -7.19
CA ALA A 140 -14.50 -21.32 -6.20
C ALA A 140 -13.05 -21.35 -5.69
N ALA A 141 -12.57 -22.49 -5.19
CA ALA A 141 -11.18 -22.64 -4.71
C ALA A 141 -10.15 -22.30 -5.79
N SER A 142 -10.44 -22.61 -7.05
CA SER A 142 -9.54 -22.27 -8.17
C SER A 142 -9.49 -20.76 -8.41
N GLY A 143 -10.62 -20.07 -8.29
CA GLY A 143 -10.71 -18.61 -8.39
C GLY A 143 -10.03 -17.88 -7.22
N GLU A 144 -10.07 -18.44 -6.01
CA GLU A 144 -9.44 -17.83 -4.82
C GLU A 144 -7.93 -17.61 -5.00
N MET A 145 -7.22 -18.48 -5.72
CA MET A 145 -5.78 -18.29 -5.93
C MET A 145 -5.46 -17.00 -6.69
N GLU A 146 -6.29 -16.62 -7.66
CA GLU A 146 -6.14 -15.35 -8.37
C GLU A 146 -6.43 -14.17 -7.43
N HIS A 147 -7.48 -14.27 -6.61
CA HIS A 147 -7.80 -13.24 -5.63
C HIS A 147 -6.69 -13.05 -4.60
N ILE A 148 -6.14 -14.15 -4.05
CA ILE A 148 -4.99 -14.15 -3.14
C ILE A 148 -3.82 -13.41 -3.80
N ALA A 149 -3.45 -13.76 -5.04
CA ALA A 149 -2.34 -13.12 -5.73
C ALA A 149 -2.56 -11.60 -5.93
N ARG A 150 -3.78 -11.18 -6.26
CA ARG A 150 -4.13 -9.77 -6.43
C ARG A 150 -4.08 -9.00 -5.11
N VAL A 151 -4.62 -9.57 -4.03
CA VAL A 151 -4.57 -8.93 -2.70
C VAL A 151 -3.14 -8.90 -2.16
N ASP A 152 -2.36 -9.96 -2.40
CA ASP A 152 -0.96 -10.00 -2.02
C ASP A 152 -0.15 -8.92 -2.74
N TRP A 153 -0.40 -8.73 -4.05
CA TRP A 153 0.16 -7.60 -4.79
C TRP A 153 -0.24 -6.25 -4.19
N LEU A 154 -1.53 -6.02 -3.90
CA LEU A 154 -2.00 -4.77 -3.26
C LEU A 154 -1.32 -4.52 -1.90
N ARG A 155 -1.14 -5.58 -1.09
CA ARG A 155 -0.44 -5.50 0.20
C ARG A 155 1.04 -5.21 0.02
N ALA A 156 1.67 -5.84 -0.96
CA ALA A 156 3.07 -5.62 -1.28
C ALA A 156 3.31 -4.18 -1.72
N GLU A 157 2.44 -3.59 -2.56
CA GLU A 157 2.55 -2.19 -2.97
C GLU A 157 2.41 -1.21 -1.79
N VAL A 158 1.50 -1.49 -0.85
CA VAL A 158 1.37 -0.71 0.39
C VAL A 158 2.60 -0.89 1.29
N SER A 159 3.17 -2.10 1.33
CA SER A 159 4.34 -2.42 2.17
C SER A 159 5.67 -1.96 1.55
N ASN A 160 5.73 -1.81 0.22
CA ASN A 160 6.93 -1.47 -0.54
C ASN A 160 7.13 0.03 -0.77
N GLY A 161 6.25 0.91 -0.25
CA GLY A 161 6.63 2.29 0.00
C GLY A 161 5.68 3.41 -0.39
N SER A 162 4.46 3.18 -0.90
CA SER A 162 3.58 4.34 -1.10
C SER A 162 2.98 4.81 0.24
N SER A 163 3.72 5.68 0.93
CA SER A 163 3.26 6.49 2.05
C SER A 163 2.50 7.75 1.59
N ASP A 164 2.20 7.86 0.29
CA ASP A 164 1.44 8.95 -0.29
C ASP A 164 -0.06 8.77 0.00
N PHE A 165 -0.59 9.60 0.90
CA PHE A 165 -2.00 9.54 1.29
C PHE A 165 -2.96 10.16 0.26
N GLY A 166 -2.43 10.74 -0.83
CA GLY A 166 -3.19 11.43 -1.86
C GLY A 166 -3.92 12.66 -1.34
N GLY A 167 -4.76 13.29 -2.16
CA GLY A 167 -5.47 14.54 -1.82
C GLY A 167 -6.51 14.48 -0.69
N LYS A 168 -6.51 13.44 0.15
CA LYS A 168 -7.44 13.28 1.28
C LYS A 168 -7.00 14.14 2.47
N PRO A 169 -7.92 14.57 3.35
CA PRO A 169 -7.54 15.20 4.62
C PRO A 169 -6.60 14.30 5.42
N PHE A 170 -5.42 14.81 5.76
CA PHE A 170 -4.36 14.05 6.41
C PHE A 170 -3.68 14.89 7.48
N VAL A 171 -3.44 14.30 8.65
CA VAL A 171 -2.75 14.92 9.79
C VAL A 171 -1.70 13.94 10.27
N PHE A 172 -0.45 14.38 10.33
CA PHE A 172 0.67 13.59 10.79
C PHE A 172 1.73 14.50 11.42
N ASN A 173 2.65 13.90 12.18
CA ASN A 173 3.82 14.60 12.68
C ASN A 173 4.87 14.66 11.57
N ILE A 174 5.02 15.81 10.93
CA ILE A 174 5.92 15.96 9.78
C ILE A 174 7.40 15.90 10.19
N ASP A 175 7.73 16.40 11.38
CA ASP A 175 9.09 16.34 11.94
C ASP A 175 9.55 14.88 12.11
N GLU A 176 8.75 14.08 12.82
CA GLU A 176 9.03 12.65 13.02
C GLU A 176 9.09 11.87 11.70
N ALA A 177 8.18 12.16 10.77
CA ALA A 177 8.16 11.51 9.46
C ALA A 177 9.41 11.86 8.64
N THR A 178 9.81 13.13 8.65
CA THR A 178 10.98 13.63 7.91
C THR A 178 12.27 13.05 8.45
N THR A 179 12.47 13.11 9.77
CA THR A 179 13.68 12.61 10.43
C THR A 179 13.82 11.09 10.35
N SER A 180 12.69 10.36 10.31
CA SER A 180 12.67 8.90 10.13
C SER A 180 12.80 8.43 8.68
N ASN A 181 12.73 9.32 7.69
CA ASN A 181 12.82 8.94 6.28
C ASN A 181 14.29 8.74 5.87
N ASP A 182 14.63 7.53 5.41
CA ASP A 182 15.98 7.21 4.91
C ASP A 182 16.07 7.13 3.37
N THR A 183 14.96 7.39 2.67
CA THR A 183 14.98 7.42 1.20
C THR A 183 15.43 8.80 0.70
N TYR A 184 16.04 8.84 -0.48
CA TYR A 184 16.36 10.11 -1.12
C TYR A 184 15.11 10.97 -1.35
N ARG A 185 13.99 10.37 -1.79
CA ARG A 185 12.70 11.07 -1.95
C ARG A 185 11.54 10.11 -1.70
N THR A 186 10.58 10.52 -0.88
CA THR A 186 9.29 9.80 -0.71
C THR A 186 8.15 10.79 -0.70
N ALA A 187 7.20 10.65 -1.62
CA ALA A 187 5.95 11.40 -1.59
C ALA A 187 5.05 10.88 -0.46
N VAL A 188 4.60 11.79 0.42
CA VAL A 188 3.71 11.46 1.54
C VAL A 188 2.30 12.03 1.37
N TRP A 189 2.13 13.02 0.49
CA TRP A 189 0.81 13.54 0.17
C TRP A 189 0.82 14.22 -1.19
N THR A 190 -0.03 13.79 -2.11
CA THR A 190 -0.19 14.42 -3.43
C THR A 190 -1.67 14.76 -3.70
N GLY A 191 -2.00 16.04 -3.66
CA GLY A 191 -3.31 16.58 -4.03
C GLY A 191 -3.32 17.23 -5.41
N GLU A 192 -4.38 17.94 -5.77
CA GLU A 192 -4.50 18.59 -7.09
C GLU A 192 -3.60 19.84 -7.23
N HIS A 193 -3.29 20.52 -6.13
CA HIS A 193 -2.60 21.81 -6.13
C HIS A 193 -1.36 21.84 -5.26
N LEU A 194 -1.05 20.75 -4.56
CA LEU A 194 0.06 20.69 -3.64
C LEU A 194 0.57 19.25 -3.52
N GLN A 195 1.88 19.09 -3.36
CA GLN A 195 2.52 17.82 -3.04
C GLN A 195 3.52 18.00 -1.90
N VAL A 196 3.61 17.02 -1.02
CA VAL A 196 4.58 16.96 0.07
C VAL A 196 5.47 15.74 -0.11
N THR A 197 6.78 15.96 -0.14
CA THR A 197 7.78 14.88 -0.17
C THR A 197 8.74 15.00 1.00
N LEU A 198 9.29 13.86 1.42
CA LEU A 198 10.35 13.75 2.42
C LEU A 198 11.65 13.38 1.71
N MET A 199 12.78 13.86 2.20
CA MET A 199 14.09 13.60 1.61
C MET A 199 15.15 13.37 2.68
N SER A 200 16.11 12.51 2.36
CA SER A 200 17.35 12.29 3.10
C SER A 200 18.51 12.47 2.14
N ILE A 201 19.32 13.50 2.36
CA ILE A 201 20.48 13.81 1.52
C ILE A 201 21.74 13.38 2.25
N ASP A 202 22.46 12.43 1.68
CA ASP A 202 23.71 11.93 2.27
C ASP A 202 24.78 13.02 2.37
N VAL A 203 25.76 12.80 3.23
CA VAL A 203 26.85 13.76 3.47
C VAL A 203 27.63 14.03 2.18
N GLY A 204 27.73 15.30 1.80
CA GLY A 204 28.43 15.73 0.58
C GLY A 204 27.62 15.55 -0.71
N ASP A 205 26.44 14.93 -0.65
CA ASP A 205 25.49 14.92 -1.74
C ASP A 205 24.66 16.21 -1.77
N ASP A 206 23.93 16.40 -2.86
CA ASP A 206 22.98 17.48 -3.05
C ASP A 206 21.63 16.96 -3.52
N ILE A 207 20.61 17.82 -3.47
CA ILE A 207 19.31 17.57 -4.09
C ILE A 207 19.55 17.37 -5.60
N GLY A 208 20.14 18.34 -6.25
CA GLY A 208 20.32 18.37 -7.70
C GLY A 208 20.05 19.77 -8.20
N LEU A 209 20.72 20.18 -9.28
CA LEU A 209 20.48 21.47 -9.89
C LEU A 209 19.20 21.41 -10.73
N GLU A 210 18.13 22.00 -10.19
CA GLU A 210 16.77 21.89 -10.70
C GLU A 210 16.19 23.27 -11.05
N VAL A 211 15.15 23.27 -11.90
CA VAL A 211 14.30 24.44 -12.17
C VAL A 211 12.90 23.97 -12.49
N HIS A 212 11.89 24.53 -11.80
CA HIS A 212 10.50 24.18 -12.05
C HIS A 212 9.80 25.33 -12.80
N PRO A 213 9.32 25.12 -14.03
CA PRO A 213 8.76 26.18 -14.86
C PRO A 213 7.35 26.63 -14.42
N THR A 214 6.68 25.84 -13.59
CA THR A 214 5.27 26.04 -13.19
C THR A 214 5.02 25.98 -11.70
N THR A 215 6.05 25.67 -10.91
CA THR A 215 5.91 25.23 -9.51
C THR A 215 6.75 26.11 -8.60
N ASP A 216 6.12 26.70 -7.59
CA ASP A 216 6.85 27.20 -6.43
C ASP A 216 7.19 26.02 -5.51
N GLN A 217 8.37 26.04 -4.91
CA GLN A 217 8.83 25.01 -4.00
C GLN A 217 9.22 25.62 -2.65
N PHE A 218 8.80 24.96 -1.59
CA PHE A 218 9.20 25.24 -0.22
C PHE A 218 9.98 24.04 0.29
N LEU A 219 11.14 24.27 0.92
CA LEU A 219 11.88 23.24 1.65
C LEU A 219 11.99 23.66 3.12
N ARG A 220 11.95 22.70 4.03
CA ARG A 220 12.34 22.89 5.43
C ARG A 220 13.27 21.77 5.86
N ILE A 221 14.40 22.17 6.47
CA ILE A 221 15.36 21.24 7.07
C ILE A 221 14.88 20.97 8.51
N GLU A 222 14.69 19.69 8.85
CA GLU A 222 14.36 19.23 10.21
C GLU A 222 15.59 18.58 10.90
N GLU A 223 16.62 18.20 10.15
CA GLU A 223 17.89 17.74 10.72
C GLU A 223 19.06 18.01 9.77
N GLY A 224 20.19 18.44 10.32
CA GLY A 224 21.41 18.71 9.55
C GLY A 224 21.52 20.14 9.04
N GLN A 225 22.32 20.34 7.99
CA GLN A 225 22.62 21.65 7.43
C GLN A 225 23.01 21.54 5.96
N GLY A 226 22.74 22.60 5.19
CA GLY A 226 23.06 22.64 3.77
C GLY A 226 23.36 24.02 3.24
N LEU A 227 24.15 24.06 2.17
CA LEU A 227 24.40 25.25 1.36
C LEU A 227 23.31 25.38 0.31
N VAL A 228 22.56 26.47 0.36
CA VAL A 228 21.48 26.77 -0.57
C VAL A 228 22.00 27.72 -1.64
N GLN A 229 21.87 27.35 -2.91
CA GLN A 229 22.27 28.17 -4.04
C GLN A 229 21.08 28.40 -4.96
N MET A 230 20.85 29.65 -5.38
CA MET A 230 19.76 30.01 -6.29
C MET A 230 20.15 31.09 -7.29
N GLY A 231 19.47 31.13 -8.43
CA GLY A 231 19.63 32.24 -9.38
C GLY A 231 18.80 32.15 -10.65
N PRO A 232 18.93 33.16 -11.55
CA PRO A 232 18.13 33.25 -12.76
C PRO A 232 18.51 32.24 -13.86
N THR A 233 19.72 31.66 -13.83
CA THR A 233 20.19 30.71 -14.84
C THR A 233 21.10 29.65 -14.21
N GLN A 234 21.21 28.49 -14.85
CA GLN A 234 22.09 27.39 -14.42
C GLN A 234 23.55 27.84 -14.15
N ASP A 235 24.08 28.77 -14.95
CA ASP A 235 25.46 29.27 -14.83
C ASP A 235 25.60 30.51 -13.93
N ASN A 236 24.53 30.97 -13.28
CA ASN A 236 24.51 32.18 -12.47
C ASN A 236 23.62 32.01 -11.23
N LEU A 237 24.12 31.28 -10.23
CA LEU A 237 23.50 31.15 -8.91
C LEU A 237 24.02 32.27 -8.01
N ASN A 238 23.42 33.45 -8.12
CA ASN A 238 23.88 34.67 -7.46
C ASN A 238 23.36 34.86 -6.02
N PHE A 239 22.61 33.89 -5.51
CA PHE A 239 22.19 33.79 -4.12
C PHE A 239 22.84 32.54 -3.52
N GLU A 240 23.48 32.71 -2.36
CA GLU A 240 24.12 31.63 -1.62
C GLU A 240 23.98 31.89 -0.11
N GLU A 241 23.35 30.95 0.60
CA GLU A 241 23.12 31.05 2.05
C GLU A 241 23.22 29.68 2.71
N MET A 242 23.68 29.65 3.96
CA MET A 242 23.63 28.45 4.79
C MET A 242 22.25 28.30 5.43
N ALA A 243 21.67 27.11 5.33
CA ALA A 243 20.45 26.73 6.03
C ALA A 243 20.73 25.58 7.01
N PHE A 244 20.01 25.58 8.13
CA PHE A 244 20.17 24.63 9.24
C PHE A 244 18.81 24.05 9.62
N ASP A 245 18.80 23.16 10.60
CA ASP A 245 17.59 22.79 11.33
C ASP A 245 16.69 24.01 11.65
N ASP A 246 15.37 23.84 11.50
CA ASP A 246 14.31 24.83 11.58
C ASP A 246 14.29 25.91 10.48
N TYR A 247 15.18 25.88 9.49
CA TYR A 247 15.20 26.89 8.43
C TYR A 247 14.26 26.53 7.29
N ALA A 248 13.56 27.54 6.78
CA ALA A 248 12.73 27.46 5.59
C ALA A 248 13.46 28.05 4.37
N ILE A 249 13.33 27.38 3.24
CA ILE A 249 13.90 27.78 1.95
C ILE A 249 12.72 27.94 0.98
N LEU A 250 12.54 29.14 0.43
CA LEU A 250 11.47 29.43 -0.54
C LEU A 250 12.09 29.62 -1.91
N ILE A 251 11.66 28.81 -2.87
CA ILE A 251 12.18 28.77 -4.24
C ILE A 251 11.04 29.20 -5.17
N PRO A 252 11.10 30.42 -5.73
CA PRO A 252 10.09 30.88 -6.68
C PRO A 252 10.13 30.10 -7.99
N VAL A 253 8.97 29.94 -8.63
CA VAL A 253 8.84 29.37 -9.97
C VAL A 253 9.87 29.94 -10.95
N GLY A 254 10.49 29.07 -11.75
CA GLY A 254 11.50 29.42 -12.74
C GLY A 254 12.89 29.77 -12.18
N THR A 255 13.12 29.58 -10.88
CA THR A 255 14.43 29.80 -10.26
C THR A 255 15.29 28.54 -10.31
N TRP A 256 16.49 28.65 -10.87
CA TRP A 256 17.48 27.59 -10.77
C TRP A 256 17.97 27.50 -9.33
N HIS A 257 18.00 26.30 -8.77
CA HIS A 257 18.37 26.10 -7.38
C HIS A 257 19.01 24.74 -7.12
N ASN A 258 19.79 24.67 -6.05
CA ASN A 258 20.33 23.43 -5.48
C ASN A 258 20.51 23.59 -3.97
N VAL A 259 20.46 22.48 -3.23
CA VAL A 259 20.83 22.43 -1.81
C VAL A 259 21.81 21.28 -1.60
N THR A 260 23.01 21.61 -1.15
CA THR A 260 24.08 20.64 -0.90
C THR A 260 24.21 20.39 0.58
N ASN A 261 24.20 19.11 1.01
CA ASN A 261 24.48 18.77 2.39
C ASN A 261 25.98 18.97 2.67
N THR A 262 26.30 20.00 3.46
CA THR A 262 27.66 20.34 3.87
C THR A 262 27.95 19.98 5.34
N GLY A 263 27.05 19.20 5.97
CA GLY A 263 27.21 18.68 7.31
C GLY A 263 28.05 17.41 7.39
N ASP A 264 27.99 16.75 8.54
CA ASP A 264 28.64 15.47 8.85
C ASP A 264 27.65 14.32 9.13
N ILE A 265 26.35 14.60 9.00
CA ILE A 265 25.25 13.64 9.09
C ILE A 265 24.32 13.79 7.86
N PRO A 266 23.51 12.78 7.52
CA PRO A 266 22.46 12.94 6.51
C PRO A 266 21.54 14.12 6.86
N MET A 267 21.27 14.97 5.87
CA MET A 267 20.36 16.11 6.03
C MET A 267 18.93 15.63 5.75
N LYS A 268 18.04 15.81 6.73
CA LYS A 268 16.62 15.44 6.65
C LYS A 268 15.80 16.69 6.39
N LEU A 269 15.03 16.67 5.31
CA LEU A 269 14.17 17.78 4.94
C LEU A 269 12.88 17.29 4.29
N TYR A 270 11.86 18.13 4.29
CA TYR A 270 10.68 17.92 3.46
C TYR A 270 10.53 19.05 2.45
N ALA A 271 9.91 18.73 1.31
CA ALA A 271 9.57 19.67 0.27
C ALA A 271 8.04 19.78 0.14
N ILE A 272 7.56 20.99 -0.13
CA ILE A 272 6.19 21.26 -0.55
C ILE A 272 6.26 21.91 -1.94
N TYR A 273 5.61 21.27 -2.90
CA TYR A 273 5.46 21.76 -4.28
C TYR A 273 4.04 22.27 -4.47
N ALA A 274 3.88 23.42 -5.14
CA ALA A 274 2.57 23.92 -5.54
C ALA A 274 2.62 24.49 -6.98
N PRO A 275 2.05 23.81 -8.00
CA PRO A 275 1.33 22.51 -7.98
C PRO A 275 2.27 21.29 -7.76
N PRO A 276 1.73 20.05 -7.71
CA PRO A 276 2.56 18.83 -7.62
C PRO A 276 3.61 18.73 -8.74
N GLU A 277 4.79 18.22 -8.40
CA GLU A 277 5.90 18.07 -9.34
C GLU A 277 6.12 16.62 -9.78
N HIS A 278 6.07 15.67 -8.83
CA HIS A 278 6.33 14.26 -9.08
C HIS A 278 5.03 13.43 -9.19
N PRO A 279 5.07 12.26 -9.84
CA PRO A 279 3.94 11.33 -9.83
C PRO A 279 3.42 10.99 -8.43
N PHE A 280 2.14 10.65 -8.33
CA PHE A 280 1.57 10.14 -7.09
C PHE A 280 2.32 8.89 -6.61
N GLY A 281 2.64 8.82 -5.32
CA GLY A 281 3.28 7.64 -4.73
C GLY A 281 4.76 7.47 -5.07
N THR A 282 5.43 8.50 -5.61
CA THR A 282 6.86 8.47 -5.89
C THR A 282 7.68 8.07 -4.66
N VAL A 283 8.55 7.07 -4.84
CA VAL A 283 9.62 6.72 -3.91
C VAL A 283 10.90 6.50 -4.69
N HIS A 284 11.92 7.28 -4.39
CA HIS A 284 13.29 7.10 -4.86
C HIS A 284 14.15 6.75 -3.66
N LYS A 285 14.62 5.50 -3.58
CA LYS A 285 15.49 5.04 -2.50
C LYS A 285 16.85 5.71 -2.58
N THR A 286 17.32 5.99 -3.78
CA THR A 286 18.61 6.62 -4.03
C THR A 286 18.47 7.82 -4.94
N LYS A 287 19.46 8.73 -4.88
CA LYS A 287 19.57 9.86 -5.82
C LYS A 287 19.64 9.39 -7.28
N ALA A 288 20.32 8.27 -7.54
CA ALA A 288 20.45 7.74 -8.89
C ALA A 288 19.08 7.36 -9.50
N GLU A 289 18.20 6.75 -8.71
CA GLU A 289 16.82 6.43 -9.13
C GLU A 289 16.03 7.71 -9.46
N ALA A 290 16.15 8.75 -8.63
CA ALA A 290 15.49 10.03 -8.89
C ALA A 290 15.97 10.69 -10.20
N MET A 291 17.28 10.73 -10.40
CA MET A 291 17.90 11.32 -11.60
C MET A 291 17.55 10.52 -12.88
N GLU A 292 17.35 9.21 -12.76
CA GLU A 292 16.88 8.38 -13.87
C GLU A 292 15.41 8.69 -14.23
N ALA A 293 14.54 8.81 -13.23
CA ALA A 293 13.13 9.15 -13.42
C ALA A 293 12.96 10.53 -14.10
N GLU A 294 13.74 11.52 -13.69
CA GLU A 294 13.69 12.88 -14.26
C GLU A 294 14.22 12.95 -15.70
N ARG A 295 15.14 12.06 -16.09
CA ARG A 295 15.62 11.95 -17.47
C ARG A 295 14.61 11.28 -18.41
N ASN A 296 13.65 10.52 -17.87
CA ASN A 296 12.69 9.74 -18.65
C ASN A 296 11.27 9.87 -18.09
N PRO A 297 10.55 10.96 -18.41
CA PRO A 297 9.24 11.28 -17.81
C PRO A 297 8.09 10.32 -18.18
N TYR A 298 8.37 9.18 -18.83
CA TYR A 298 7.38 8.21 -19.32
C TYR A 298 7.33 6.89 -18.53
N TYR A 299 8.11 6.73 -17.45
CA TYR A 299 8.19 5.48 -16.67
C TYR A 299 8.09 5.62 -15.14
N GLY A 300 7.59 6.75 -14.63
CA GLY A 300 7.36 6.99 -13.20
C GLY A 300 5.88 7.01 -12.83
#